data_AF-A0AA39RVH5-F1
#
_entry.id   AF-A0AA39RVH5-F1
#
_cell.length_a   1.000
_cell.length_b   1.000
_cell.length_c   1.000
_cell.angle_alpha   90.00
_cell.angle_beta   90.00
_cell.angle_gamma   90.00
#
_symmetry.space_group_name_H-M   'P 1'
#
loop_
_entity.id
_entity.type
_entity.pdbx_description
1 polymer ?
#
loop_
_entity_poly.entity_id
_entity_poly.type
_entity_poly.pdbx_seq_one_letter_code
_entity_poly.pdbx_strand_id
1 'polypeptide(L)'
;MIGRSLFGPWKLSVMFMAGVGHLETVIQKNPICSCVRGFEPKNMEEWSRGNWTNGCIRKRLLLCDRTNQTGEVKKEDGFLKLETMKLPYFAEQSSVTVAECREPCLNNCSCIAYAYDAGIGCMTWTGSLIDLNKFSSEGADLYIRLAHSELGEFHDVLLILMLLC
;
A
#
# COMPACT_ATOMS: atom_id res chain seq x y z
N MET A 1 5.60 34.23 45.65
CA MET A 1 6.86 33.44 45.68
C MET A 1 6.53 32.01 45.28
N ILE A 2 7.23 31.55 44.24
CA ILE A 2 7.66 30.19 43.90
C ILE A 2 6.99 29.00 44.63
N GLY A 3 6.49 28.05 43.85
CA GLY A 3 6.21 26.68 44.27
C GLY A 3 5.57 25.83 43.16
N ARG A 4 6.37 25.43 42.15
CA ARG A 4 6.01 24.38 41.17
C ARG A 4 6.36 23.00 41.73
N SER A 5 5.52 22.00 41.42
CA SER A 5 5.79 20.58 41.12
C SER A 5 4.79 19.67 41.84
N LEU A 6 4.26 18.55 41.34
CA LEU A 6 4.25 17.80 40.07
C LEU A 6 3.23 16.63 40.32
N PHE A 7 2.82 15.92 39.25
CA PHE A 7 2.08 14.64 39.20
C PHE A 7 0.53 14.71 39.09
N GLY A 8 0.02 14.33 37.92
CA GLY A 8 -1.41 14.09 37.60
C GLY A 8 -1.89 12.70 38.06
N PRO A 9 -2.77 11.97 37.34
CA PRO A 9 -3.56 12.35 36.15
C PRO A 9 -5.03 11.80 36.17
N TRP A 10 -5.84 12.17 35.16
CA TRP A 10 -7.16 11.60 34.77
C TRP A 10 -8.36 11.71 35.73
N LYS A 11 -9.18 12.75 35.55
CA LYS A 11 -10.64 12.66 35.70
C LYS A 11 -11.31 13.54 34.65
N LEU A 12 -11.77 12.93 33.56
CA LEU A 12 -12.90 13.47 32.81
C LEU A 12 -13.92 12.35 32.66
N SER A 13 -15.01 12.58 33.36
CA SER A 13 -16.19 11.75 33.54
C SER A 13 -16.77 11.30 32.20
N VAL A 14 -17.01 10.00 32.06
CA VAL A 14 -18.06 9.51 31.16
C VAL A 14 -19.16 8.94 32.06
N MET A 15 -20.33 9.53 31.88
CA MET A 15 -21.54 9.36 32.68
C MET A 15 -21.97 7.89 32.73
N PHE A 16 -22.12 7.36 33.95
CA PHE A 16 -22.80 6.08 34.18
C PHE A 16 -24.27 6.22 33.78
N MET A 17 -24.68 5.47 32.76
CA MET A 17 -26.07 5.03 32.61
C MET A 17 -26.05 3.51 32.70
N ALA A 18 -26.76 2.99 33.70
CA ALA A 18 -26.94 1.57 33.93
C ALA A 18 -27.71 0.93 32.77
N GLY A 19 -27.18 -0.17 32.23
CA GLY A 19 -27.84 -1.00 31.25
C GLY A 19 -27.05 -2.29 31.08
N VAL A 20 -27.69 -3.43 31.31
CA VAL A 20 -27.12 -4.77 31.13
C VAL A 20 -26.73 -4.92 29.65
N GLY A 21 -25.44 -4.77 29.36
CA GLY A 21 -24.88 -4.82 28.01
C GLY A 21 -23.85 -5.94 27.93
N HIS A 22 -24.12 -6.89 27.04
CA HIS A 22 -23.23 -7.97 26.64
C HIS A 22 -21.80 -7.44 26.47
N LEU A 23 -20.81 -8.12 27.07
CA LEU A 23 -19.40 -7.84 26.85
C LEU A 23 -19.05 -8.29 25.43
N GLU A 24 -19.56 -7.61 24.41
CA GLU A 24 -19.02 -7.72 23.06
C GLU A 24 -17.70 -6.96 23.11
N THR A 25 -16.64 -7.73 23.36
CA THR A 25 -15.30 -7.36 22.96
C THR A 25 -15.41 -6.88 21.52
N VAL A 26 -15.27 -5.57 21.30
CA VAL A 26 -14.97 -5.04 19.99
C VAL A 26 -13.58 -5.57 19.66
N ILE A 27 -13.52 -6.82 19.17
CA ILE A 27 -12.36 -7.32 18.48
C ILE A 27 -12.29 -6.40 17.26
N GLN A 28 -11.45 -5.37 17.32
CA GLN A 28 -10.99 -4.72 16.11
C GLN A 28 -10.25 -5.81 15.33
N LYS A 29 -11.00 -6.55 14.51
CA LYS A 29 -10.44 -7.46 13.51
C LYS A 29 -9.71 -6.54 12.55
N ASN A 30 -8.43 -6.34 12.81
CA ASN A 30 -7.59 -5.73 11.82
C ASN A 30 -7.65 -6.66 10.60
N PRO A 31 -8.03 -6.15 9.40
CA PRO A 31 -8.20 -7.02 8.26
C PRO A 31 -6.86 -7.73 7.96
N ILE A 32 -6.94 -9.02 7.65
CA ILE A 32 -5.76 -9.84 7.31
C ILE A 32 -5.12 -9.31 6.03
N CYS A 33 -5.91 -8.74 5.14
CA CYS A 33 -5.47 -8.23 3.84
C CYS A 33 -5.73 -6.72 3.77
N SER A 34 -4.78 -6.00 3.17
CA SER A 34 -4.80 -4.55 3.01
C SER A 34 -4.47 -4.17 1.57
N CYS A 35 -5.01 -3.05 1.09
CA CYS A 35 -4.61 -2.51 -0.21
C CYS A 35 -3.35 -1.66 -0.05
N VAL A 36 -2.42 -1.82 -0.99
CA VAL A 36 -1.24 -0.95 -1.08
C VAL A 36 -1.68 0.50 -1.31
N ARG A 37 -0.89 1.47 -0.84
CA ARG A 37 -1.08 2.89 -1.15
C ARG A 37 -1.27 3.11 -2.66
N GLY A 38 -2.21 3.99 -3.00
CA GLY A 38 -2.64 4.22 -4.38
C GLY A 38 -3.69 3.22 -4.88
N PHE A 39 -4.09 2.26 -4.06
CA PHE A 39 -5.15 1.30 -4.35
C PHE A 39 -6.24 1.31 -3.26
N GLU A 40 -7.43 0.83 -3.62
CA GLU A 40 -8.58 0.67 -2.74
C GLU A 40 -9.32 -0.64 -3.05
N PRO A 41 -10.10 -1.18 -2.09
CA PRO A 41 -10.86 -2.39 -2.32
C PRO A 41 -11.80 -2.25 -3.52
N LYS A 42 -11.81 -3.24 -4.39
CA LYS A 42 -12.74 -3.26 -5.53
C LYS A 42 -14.20 -3.30 -5.09
N ASN A 43 -14.48 -3.96 -3.97
CA ASN A 43 -15.80 -4.05 -3.35
C ASN A 43 -15.68 -3.85 -1.83
N MET A 44 -16.07 -2.67 -1.35
CA MET A 44 -16.00 -2.33 0.08
C MET A 44 -16.97 -3.13 0.95
N GLU A 45 -18.12 -3.55 0.42
CA GLU A 45 -19.10 -4.35 1.16
C GLU A 45 -18.51 -5.74 1.48
N GLU A 46 -17.95 -6.42 0.48
CA GLU A 46 -17.26 -7.69 0.68
C GLU A 46 -16.03 -7.54 1.57
N TRP A 47 -15.24 -6.48 1.36
CA TRP A 47 -14.05 -6.20 2.15
C TRP A 47 -14.37 -6.05 3.65
N SER A 48 -15.45 -5.33 3.96
CA SER A 48 -15.92 -5.13 5.34
C SER A 48 -16.42 -6.41 6.01
N ARG A 49 -16.84 -7.40 5.22
CA ARG A 49 -17.26 -8.72 5.67
C ARG A 49 -16.11 -9.74 5.73
N GLY A 50 -14.89 -9.33 5.39
CA GLY A 50 -13.72 -10.22 5.36
C GLY A 50 -13.60 -11.07 4.10
N ASN A 51 -14.28 -10.70 3.01
CA ASN A 51 -14.07 -11.30 1.70
C ASN A 51 -13.17 -10.39 0.86
N TRP A 52 -11.92 -10.79 0.66
CA TRP A 52 -10.89 -10.03 -0.06
C TRP A 52 -10.63 -10.56 -1.48
N THR A 53 -11.42 -11.53 -1.96
CA THR A 53 -11.18 -12.24 -3.23
C THR A 53 -11.19 -11.31 -4.46
N ASN A 54 -11.97 -10.22 -4.42
CA ASN A 54 -12.01 -9.22 -5.48
C ASN A 54 -10.79 -8.27 -5.49
N GLY A 55 -9.93 -8.34 -4.47
CA GLY A 55 -8.68 -7.60 -4.38
C GLY A 55 -8.87 -6.08 -4.39
N CYS A 56 -7.87 -5.39 -4.95
CA CYS A 56 -7.77 -3.94 -4.96
C CYS A 56 -7.68 -3.39 -6.38
N ILE A 57 -8.21 -2.19 -6.59
CA ILE A 57 -8.11 -1.40 -7.82
C ILE A 57 -7.36 -0.09 -7.56
N ARG A 58 -6.75 0.47 -8.60
CA ARG A 58 -6.03 1.75 -8.50
C ARG A 58 -7.00 2.89 -8.23
N LYS A 59 -6.63 3.80 -7.33
CA LYS A 59 -7.39 5.04 -7.03
C LYS A 59 -7.32 6.06 -8.15
N ARG A 60 -6.16 6.14 -8.82
CA ARG A 60 -5.89 7.10 -9.88
C ARG A 60 -5.33 6.41 -11.11
N LEU A 61 -5.80 6.89 -12.25
CA LEU A 61 -5.31 6.51 -13.57
C LEU A 61 -3.86 6.94 -13.77
N LEU A 62 -3.09 6.09 -14.46
CA LEU A 62 -1.72 6.39 -14.87
C LEU A 62 -1.70 7.44 -15.97
N LEU A 63 -0.53 8.03 -16.24
CA LEU A 63 -0.40 9.05 -17.27
C LEU A 63 -0.84 8.55 -18.66
N CYS A 64 -0.54 7.30 -19.00
CA CYS A 64 -0.95 6.67 -20.25
C CYS A 64 -2.47 6.66 -20.46
N ASP A 65 -3.23 6.53 -19.39
CA ASP A 65 -4.70 6.48 -19.43
C ASP A 65 -5.33 7.88 -19.50
N ARG A 66 -4.55 8.94 -19.19
CA ARG A 66 -5.00 10.35 -19.16
C ARG A 66 -4.79 11.09 -20.49
N THR A 67 -4.42 10.40 -21.56
CA THR A 67 -3.97 10.99 -22.83
C THR A 67 -4.93 12.01 -23.45
N ASN A 68 -6.23 11.93 -23.12
CA ASN A 68 -7.31 12.78 -23.66
C ASN A 68 -7.74 13.96 -22.76
N GLN A 69 -7.10 14.20 -21.61
CA GLN A 69 -7.47 15.30 -20.72
C GLN A 69 -6.67 16.57 -21.09
N THR A 70 -7.32 17.48 -21.80
CA THR A 70 -6.74 18.77 -22.21
C THR A 70 -6.73 19.76 -21.03
N GLY A 71 -5.54 20.25 -20.67
CA GLY A 71 -5.37 21.37 -19.73
C GLY A 71 -4.64 21.04 -18.42
N GLU A 72 -4.38 19.77 -18.11
CA GLU A 72 -3.62 19.38 -16.91
C GLU A 72 -2.12 19.22 -17.23
N VAL A 73 -1.23 19.73 -16.37
CA VAL A 73 0.21 19.48 -16.49
C VAL A 73 0.44 17.99 -16.33
N LYS A 74 0.78 17.31 -17.43
CA LYS A 74 1.08 15.88 -17.46
C LYS A 74 2.36 15.61 -16.68
N LYS A 75 2.22 15.24 -15.42
CA LYS A 75 3.32 14.77 -14.59
C LYS A 75 3.52 13.28 -14.80
N GLU A 76 4.77 12.87 -14.95
CA GLU A 76 5.14 11.47 -15.14
C GLU A 76 4.73 10.63 -13.93
N ASP A 77 4.30 9.40 -14.18
CA ASP A 77 4.11 8.39 -13.13
C ASP A 77 5.44 8.16 -12.39
N GLY A 78 5.35 7.62 -11.19
CA GLY A 78 6.54 7.21 -10.45
C GLY A 78 6.31 5.90 -9.71
N PHE A 79 7.20 5.59 -8.77
CA PHE A 79 7.17 4.30 -8.09
C PHE A 79 7.15 4.46 -6.59
N LEU A 80 6.27 3.71 -5.95
CA LEU A 80 6.29 3.45 -4.52
C LEU A 80 7.20 2.26 -4.25
N LYS A 81 8.28 2.49 -3.49
CA LYS A 81 9.15 1.42 -2.99
C LYS A 81 8.49 0.72 -1.79
N LEU A 82 8.37 -0.60 -1.87
CA LEU A 82 7.99 -1.49 -0.78
C LEU A 82 9.17 -2.41 -0.46
N GLU A 83 9.65 -2.35 0.76
CA GLU A 83 10.82 -3.11 1.22
C GLU A 83 10.40 -4.44 1.87
N THR A 84 11.32 -5.42 1.78
CA THR A 84 11.19 -6.77 2.35
C THR A 84 9.93 -7.52 1.90
N MET A 85 9.63 -7.47 0.60
CA MET A 85 8.44 -8.09 0.03
C MET A 85 8.73 -9.51 -0.47
N LYS A 86 7.73 -10.38 -0.34
CA LYS A 86 7.56 -11.57 -1.17
C LYS A 86 7.10 -11.09 -2.55
N LEU A 87 7.90 -11.37 -3.58
CA LEU A 87 7.56 -10.94 -4.93
C LEU A 87 6.33 -11.70 -5.47
N PRO A 88 5.41 -11.01 -6.17
CA PRO A 88 4.23 -11.64 -6.76
C PRO A 88 4.56 -12.72 -7.78
N TYR A 89 3.63 -13.64 -8.00
CA TYR A 89 3.76 -14.62 -9.08
C TYR A 89 3.69 -13.99 -10.48
N PHE A 90 4.09 -14.77 -11.50
CA PHE A 90 3.98 -14.44 -12.92
C PHE A 90 4.75 -13.19 -13.36
N ALA A 91 5.93 -12.98 -12.78
CA ALA A 91 6.85 -11.96 -13.26
C ALA A 91 7.37 -12.28 -14.66
N GLU A 92 7.42 -11.28 -15.53
CA GLU A 92 8.19 -11.31 -16.76
C GLU A 92 9.66 -10.99 -16.42
N GLN A 93 10.58 -11.90 -16.76
CA GLN A 93 12.01 -11.76 -16.43
C GLN A 93 12.79 -11.19 -17.61
N SER A 94 13.77 -10.34 -17.31
CA SER A 94 14.75 -9.88 -18.27
C SER A 94 16.13 -9.73 -17.63
N SER A 95 17.18 -9.97 -18.43
CA SER A 95 18.57 -9.93 -17.97
C SER A 95 19.17 -8.51 -17.92
N VAL A 96 18.33 -7.48 -17.81
CA VAL A 96 18.77 -6.07 -17.75
C VAL A 96 19.21 -5.69 -16.34
N THR A 97 20.01 -4.62 -16.22
CA THR A 97 20.48 -4.09 -14.94
C THR A 97 19.35 -3.43 -14.13
N VAL A 98 19.60 -3.13 -12.85
CA VAL A 98 18.60 -2.51 -11.95
C VAL A 98 18.06 -1.18 -12.52
N ALA A 99 18.96 -0.31 -12.98
CA ALA A 99 18.58 0.99 -13.55
C ALA A 99 17.76 0.82 -14.83
N GLU A 100 18.08 -0.21 -15.61
CA GLU A 100 17.34 -0.61 -16.80
C GLU A 100 16.04 -1.37 -16.47
N CYS A 101 15.71 -1.65 -15.21
CA CYS A 101 14.43 -2.28 -14.86
C CYS A 101 13.29 -1.25 -14.74
N ARG A 102 13.64 -0.02 -14.33
CA ARG A 102 12.70 1.10 -14.17
C ARG A 102 12.18 1.62 -15.52
N GLU A 103 13.09 1.91 -16.44
CA GLU A 103 12.75 2.57 -17.72
C GLU A 103 11.81 1.76 -18.62
N PRO A 104 11.99 0.44 -18.83
CA PRO A 104 11.05 -0.38 -19.59
C PRO A 104 9.67 -0.41 -18.94
N CYS A 105 9.60 -0.43 -17.61
CA CYS A 105 8.33 -0.38 -16.92
C CYS A 105 7.63 0.97 -17.13
N LEU A 106 8.32 2.10 -17.06
CA LEU A 106 7.73 3.41 -17.36
C LEU A 106 7.21 3.51 -18.79
N ASN A 107 7.99 3.02 -19.74
CA ASN A 107 7.67 3.05 -21.17
C ASN A 107 6.60 2.02 -21.59
N ASN A 108 6.28 1.04 -20.74
CA ASN A 108 5.19 0.11 -20.94
C ASN A 108 3.98 0.51 -20.09
N CYS A 109 2.94 1.05 -20.74
CA CYS A 109 1.73 1.51 -20.05
C CYS A 109 0.97 0.40 -19.30
N SER A 110 1.16 -0.86 -19.68
CA SER A 110 0.59 -1.99 -18.95
C SER A 110 1.42 -2.36 -17.72
N CYS A 111 2.68 -1.94 -17.63
CA CYS A 111 3.52 -2.27 -16.48
C CYS A 111 3.00 -1.59 -15.22
N ILE A 112 2.78 -2.39 -14.17
CA ILE A 112 2.27 -1.94 -12.88
C ILE A 112 3.29 -2.02 -11.75
N ALA A 113 4.34 -2.83 -11.89
CA ALA A 113 5.41 -2.93 -10.91
C ALA A 113 6.69 -3.51 -11.52
N TYR A 114 7.83 -3.26 -10.87
CA TYR A 114 9.08 -3.96 -11.14
C TYR A 114 9.82 -4.29 -9.84
N ALA A 115 10.72 -5.26 -9.92
CA ALA A 115 11.65 -5.62 -8.85
C ALA A 115 12.98 -6.03 -9.48
N TYR A 116 14.06 -5.96 -8.70
CA TYR A 116 15.34 -6.49 -9.10
C TYR A 116 15.85 -7.43 -8.01
N ASP A 117 16.26 -8.61 -8.42
CA ASP A 117 16.95 -9.57 -7.57
C ASP A 117 18.31 -9.91 -8.22
N ALA A 118 19.37 -10.01 -7.42
CA ALA A 118 20.72 -10.23 -7.95
C ALA A 118 20.91 -11.64 -8.57
N GLY A 119 20.12 -12.62 -8.14
CA GLY A 119 20.16 -13.99 -8.66
C GLY A 119 19.21 -14.23 -9.84
N ILE A 120 18.11 -13.48 -9.95
CA ILE A 120 17.09 -13.64 -11.00
C ILE A 120 17.23 -12.57 -12.10
N GLY A 121 17.56 -11.34 -11.74
CA GLY A 121 17.58 -10.18 -12.64
C GLY A 121 16.35 -9.28 -12.48
N CYS A 122 16.01 -8.55 -13.54
CA CYS A 122 14.87 -7.66 -13.57
C CYS A 122 13.57 -8.44 -13.75
N MET A 123 12.57 -8.11 -12.94
CA MET A 123 11.23 -8.67 -12.96
C MET A 123 10.22 -7.56 -13.14
N THR A 124 9.32 -7.68 -14.11
CA THR A 124 8.22 -6.73 -14.34
C THR A 124 6.87 -7.42 -14.32
N TRP A 125 5.84 -6.69 -13.91
CA TRP A 125 4.45 -7.16 -13.90
C TRP A 125 3.58 -6.22 -14.74
N THR A 126 2.81 -6.78 -15.67
CA THR A 126 1.91 -6.06 -16.58
C THR A 126 0.41 -6.24 -16.23
N GLY A 127 0.11 -7.11 -15.26
CA GLY A 127 -1.24 -7.55 -14.88
C GLY A 127 -1.59 -7.26 -13.43
N SER A 128 -2.11 -8.26 -12.72
CA SER A 128 -2.40 -8.15 -11.26
C SER A 128 -1.21 -8.63 -10.44
N LEU A 129 -0.96 -8.01 -9.28
CA LEU A 129 0.00 -8.52 -8.30
C LEU A 129 -0.69 -9.58 -7.44
N ILE A 130 -0.38 -10.86 -7.71
CA ILE A 130 -0.99 -12.00 -7.01
C ILE A 130 0.02 -12.55 -6.01
N ASP A 131 -0.46 -12.85 -4.78
CA ASP A 131 0.36 -13.40 -3.69
C ASP A 131 1.50 -12.45 -3.26
N LEU A 132 1.18 -11.16 -3.23
CA LEU A 132 2.07 -10.11 -2.73
C LEU A 132 2.01 -10.10 -1.21
N ASN A 133 3.11 -10.47 -0.54
CA ASN A 133 3.18 -10.46 0.92
C ASN A 133 4.41 -9.70 1.43
N LYS A 134 4.44 -9.36 2.73
CA LYS A 134 5.60 -8.74 3.37
C LYS A 134 6.26 -9.70 4.34
N PHE A 135 7.55 -9.88 4.17
CA PHE A 135 8.38 -10.64 5.08
C PHE A 135 8.91 -9.78 6.22
N SER A 136 9.21 -10.44 7.35
CA SER A 136 9.66 -9.80 8.58
C SER A 136 11.11 -9.32 8.54
N SER A 137 11.94 -9.89 7.67
CA SER A 137 13.39 -9.61 7.65
C SER A 137 14.05 -9.89 6.31
N GLU A 138 13.66 -10.94 5.59
CA GLU A 138 14.27 -11.33 4.31
C GLU A 138 13.24 -11.23 3.19
N GLY A 139 13.45 -10.32 2.22
CA GLY A 139 12.60 -10.14 1.05
C GLY A 139 13.22 -9.15 0.06
N ALA A 140 12.64 -9.03 -1.12
CA ALA A 140 13.13 -8.13 -2.15
C ALA A 140 12.37 -6.79 -2.14
N ASP A 141 12.99 -5.76 -2.71
CA ASP A 141 12.34 -4.48 -2.92
C ASP A 141 11.41 -4.56 -4.14
N LEU A 142 10.14 -4.21 -3.96
CA LEU A 142 9.15 -4.09 -5.03
C LEU A 142 8.81 -2.63 -5.26
N TYR A 143 8.82 -2.20 -6.52
CA TYR A 143 8.53 -0.84 -6.94
C TYR A 143 7.20 -0.84 -7.68
N ILE A 144 6.15 -0.32 -7.04
CA ILE A 144 4.80 -0.27 -7.62
C ILE A 144 4.61 1.06 -8.34
N ARG A 145 4.28 1.00 -9.63
CA ARG A 145 4.00 2.19 -10.44
C ARG A 145 2.74 2.87 -9.91
N LEU A 146 2.77 4.17 -9.67
CA LEU A 146 1.63 4.98 -9.23
C LEU A 146 1.58 6.30 -10.03
N ALA A 147 0.37 6.84 -10.16
CA ALA A 147 0.20 8.18 -10.71
C ALA A 147 0.94 9.21 -9.83
N HIS A 148 1.51 10.25 -10.45
CA HIS A 148 2.27 11.28 -9.72
C HIS A 148 1.53 11.85 -8.49
N SER A 149 0.21 12.05 -8.60
CA SER A 149 -0.62 12.60 -7.53
C SER A 149 -0.67 11.72 -6.27
N GLU A 150 -0.38 10.42 -6.38
CA GLU A 150 -0.38 9.47 -5.27
C GLU A 150 1.00 9.35 -4.59
N LEU A 151 2.02 10.03 -5.12
CA LEU A 151 3.39 10.03 -4.61
C LEU A 151 3.68 11.23 -3.68
N GLY A 152 2.68 12.08 -3.42
CA GLY A 152 2.80 13.31 -2.62
C GLY A 152 2.95 13.09 -1.11
N GLU A 153 3.75 13.96 -0.50
CA GLU A 153 4.47 13.87 0.77
C GLU A 153 3.68 13.52 2.04
N PHE A 154 4.09 12.43 2.69
CA PHE A 154 4.17 12.36 4.15
C PHE A 154 5.46 11.63 4.55
N HIS A 155 6.29 12.32 5.33
CA HIS A 155 7.38 11.75 6.11
C HIS A 155 6.85 10.61 6.98
N ASP A 156 7.47 9.43 6.87
CA ASP A 156 7.48 8.35 7.84
C ASP A 156 6.20 8.19 8.68
N VAL A 157 5.09 7.92 8.00
CA VAL A 157 4.07 7.08 8.61
C VAL A 157 4.27 5.68 8.05
N LEU A 158 5.37 5.08 8.52
CA LEU A 158 5.45 3.65 8.76
C LEU A 158 4.37 3.30 9.81
N LEU A 159 3.09 3.38 9.42
CA LEU A 159 2.02 2.72 10.15
C LEU A 159 2.20 1.24 9.85
N ILE A 160 3.02 0.62 10.69
CA ILE A 160 3.15 -0.83 10.80
C ILE A 160 1.77 -1.34 11.20
N LEU A 161 0.97 -1.69 10.21
CA LEU A 161 0.02 -2.79 10.27
C LEU A 161 0.05 -3.44 8.90
N MET A 162 1.16 -4.13 8.67
CA MET A 162 1.43 -4.92 7.48
C MET A 162 0.87 -6.30 7.73
N LEU A 163 -0.29 -6.57 7.17
CA LEU A 163 -0.67 -7.93 6.76
C LEU A 163 -1.28 -7.79 5.36
N LEU A 164 -0.64 -8.47 4.43
CA LEU A 164 -1.15 -8.71 3.09
C LEU A 164 -1.55 -10.19 3.06
N CYS A 165 -2.64 -10.50 2.35
CA CYS A 165 -2.89 -11.87 1.86
C CYS A 165 -1.61 -12.34 1.14
#